data_AF-A0A416XX81-F1
#
_entry.id   AF-A0A416XX81-F1
#
_cell.length_a   1.000
_cell.length_b   1.000
_cell.length_c   1.000
_cell.angle_alpha   90.00
_cell.angle_beta   90.00
_cell.angle_gamma   90.00
#
_symmetry.space_group_name_H-M   'P 1'
#
loop_
_entity.id
_entity.type
_entity.pdbx_description
1 polymer ?
#
loop_
_entity_poly.entity_id
_entity_poly.type
_entity_poly.pdbx_seq_one_letter_code
_entity_poly.pdbx_strand_id
1 'polypeptide(L)'
;MPLIYNKDGWLFENPQENIVHDITIDDINQLLNYAEQDEMWAAAVKNEVANRDKAIRDGTYTKKTDWLIEEFQIMQTSGAVVQMPYGPRIITFPSKRQLFRGEIQNYHRSIPSLNRMLKDGMDEKEKETIRTIAHLRKWQFVNLISNINIVPYWEAKLSDVNFDALAQHYGLATHLMDLTNDFKAALFFATCKYVPQTDSYRPLTQEDIDKSEDTKYGYIFHAPDWTIDFMNGGGFMKWEHEHYNLSDPDIQKKRIYLQSGDMDGVALQIGYQPLQRCAQQSGYIYPMRNEPSLQENWHFEKMRFKQSVEVSKQVYEMMDGGKKVFPNEGVNELRNYIEQIKHSVVFTKDELEAVYDCDGIDKTIFPTISDLKKALVGYTISDGTVEIQDEPIVYQIPTEVLDTVNSHYDGKDLLEAIGGMIHQKYPDQEYRKQRCIDIYGKLI
;
A
#
# COMPACT_ATOMS: atom_id res chain seq x y z
N MET A 1 27.22 -6.62 -20.15
CA MET A 1 27.51 -5.24 -19.68
C MET A 1 26.94 -5.12 -18.29
N PRO A 2 27.60 -4.41 -17.35
CA PRO A 2 27.03 -4.21 -16.02
C PRO A 2 25.67 -3.53 -16.12
N LEU A 3 24.71 -3.98 -15.33
CA LEU A 3 23.40 -3.36 -15.24
C LEU A 3 23.53 -2.00 -14.53
N ILE A 4 23.22 -0.90 -15.22
CA ILE A 4 23.44 0.47 -14.75
C ILE A 4 22.21 1.33 -15.02
N TYR A 5 21.77 2.08 -14.01
CA TYR A 5 20.75 3.11 -14.18
C TYR A 5 21.22 4.23 -15.12
N ASN A 6 20.41 4.54 -16.12
CA ASN A 6 20.62 5.73 -16.93
C ASN A 6 20.22 7.01 -16.15
N LYS A 7 20.43 8.16 -16.76
CA LYS A 7 20.14 9.48 -16.15
C LYS A 7 18.66 9.67 -15.73
N ASP A 8 17.75 8.92 -16.36
CA ASP A 8 16.31 8.97 -16.15
C ASP A 8 15.84 7.82 -15.25
N GLY A 9 16.77 7.07 -14.64
CA GLY A 9 16.49 6.01 -13.67
C GLY A 9 16.12 4.65 -14.27
N TRP A 10 16.12 4.47 -15.59
CA TRP A 10 15.84 3.19 -16.25
C TRP A 10 17.09 2.30 -16.33
N LEU A 11 16.90 0.97 -16.32
CA LEU A 11 17.98 -0.03 -16.42
C LEU A 11 18.25 -0.45 -17.86
N PHE A 12 17.24 -0.39 -18.72
CA PHE A 12 17.26 -0.83 -20.10
C PHE A 12 16.88 0.32 -21.05
N GLU A 13 17.33 0.22 -22.30
CA GLU A 13 16.94 1.16 -23.35
C GLU A 13 15.51 0.85 -23.80
N ASN A 14 14.76 1.91 -24.18
CA ASN A 14 13.41 1.82 -24.74
C ASN A 14 12.39 1.00 -23.92
N PRO A 15 12.02 1.43 -22.69
CA PRO A 15 11.02 0.74 -21.86
C PRO A 15 9.66 0.54 -22.58
N GLN A 16 9.35 1.39 -23.55
CA GLN A 16 8.15 1.31 -24.41
C GLN A 16 8.07 0.03 -25.26
N GLU A 17 9.19 -0.65 -25.52
CA GLU A 17 9.19 -1.95 -26.21
C GLU A 17 8.54 -3.06 -25.36
N ASN A 18 8.40 -2.83 -24.05
CA ASN A 18 7.66 -3.68 -23.12
C ASN A 18 8.10 -5.16 -23.15
N ILE A 19 9.41 -5.38 -23.23
CA ILE A 19 10.02 -6.71 -23.30
C ILE A 19 10.48 -7.22 -21.94
N VAL A 20 10.69 -8.53 -21.84
CA VAL A 20 11.25 -9.19 -20.66
C VAL A 20 12.76 -9.33 -20.82
N HIS A 21 13.51 -8.88 -19.82
CA HIS A 21 14.97 -8.95 -19.78
C HIS A 21 15.43 -10.05 -18.84
N ASP A 22 16.24 -10.98 -19.35
CA ASP A 22 16.94 -11.95 -18.50
C ASP A 22 18.10 -11.29 -17.77
N ILE A 23 18.11 -11.38 -16.44
CA ILE A 23 19.18 -10.88 -15.58
C ILE A 23 19.89 -12.03 -14.86
N THR A 24 21.18 -11.82 -14.58
CA THR A 24 22.04 -12.77 -13.89
C THR A 24 22.07 -12.53 -12.38
N ILE A 25 22.68 -13.44 -11.63
CA ILE A 25 22.93 -13.22 -10.20
C ILE A 25 23.88 -12.04 -9.96
N ASP A 26 24.83 -11.80 -10.85
CA ASP A 26 25.72 -10.64 -10.76
C ASP A 26 24.95 -9.33 -10.92
N ASP A 27 23.94 -9.31 -11.79
CA ASP A 27 23.04 -8.15 -11.95
C ASP A 27 22.18 -7.93 -10.69
N ILE A 28 21.68 -9.00 -10.06
CA ILE A 28 20.98 -8.91 -8.76
C ILE A 28 21.90 -8.34 -7.67
N ASN A 29 23.15 -8.79 -7.60
CA ASN A 29 24.14 -8.26 -6.65
C ASN A 29 24.42 -6.77 -6.90
N GLN A 30 24.43 -6.35 -8.17
CA GLN A 30 24.57 -4.94 -8.52
C GLN A 30 23.35 -4.11 -8.08
N LEU A 31 22.13 -4.63 -8.23
CA LEU A 31 20.91 -3.97 -7.74
C LEU A 31 20.86 -3.91 -6.20
N LEU A 32 21.36 -4.93 -5.50
CA LEU A 32 21.52 -4.90 -4.04
C LEU A 32 22.49 -3.80 -3.59
N ASN A 33 23.59 -3.61 -4.32
CA ASN A 33 24.53 -2.51 -4.07
C ASN A 33 23.87 -1.14 -4.28
N TYR A 34 23.04 -0.98 -5.34
CA TYR A 34 22.27 0.25 -5.52
C TYR A 34 21.29 0.49 -4.37
N ALA A 35 20.62 -0.54 -3.87
CA ALA A 35 19.73 -0.41 -2.72
C ALA A 35 20.44 0.10 -1.46
N GLU A 36 21.70 -0.32 -1.22
CA GLU A 36 22.53 0.21 -0.14
C GLU A 36 22.92 1.68 -0.37
N GLN A 37 23.25 2.06 -1.60
CA GLN A 37 23.55 3.45 -1.95
C GLN A 37 22.32 4.35 -1.77
N ASP A 38 21.13 3.88 -2.12
CA ASP A 38 19.87 4.61 -1.94
C ASP A 38 19.53 4.79 -0.45
N GLU A 39 19.78 3.77 0.38
CA GLU A 39 19.67 3.89 1.85
C GLU A 39 20.63 4.94 2.41
N MET A 40 21.89 4.93 1.97
CA MET A 40 22.89 5.92 2.40
C MET A 40 22.51 7.33 1.96
N TRP A 41 22.01 7.47 0.72
CA TRP A 41 21.55 8.76 0.19
C TRP A 41 20.35 9.29 0.98
N ALA A 42 19.33 8.47 1.21
CA ALA A 42 18.16 8.85 1.98
C ALA A 42 18.52 9.29 3.41
N ALA A 43 19.45 8.57 4.06
CA ALA A 43 19.97 8.94 5.38
C ALA A 43 20.73 10.28 5.34
N ALA A 44 21.52 10.54 4.30
CA ALA A 44 22.24 11.81 4.13
C ALA A 44 21.27 12.99 3.96
N VAL A 45 20.24 12.85 3.12
CA VAL A 45 19.20 13.87 2.93
C VAL A 45 18.46 14.16 4.24
N LYS A 46 18.09 13.12 5.00
CA LYS A 46 17.46 13.27 6.32
C LYS A 46 18.34 14.07 7.28
N ASN A 47 19.64 13.76 7.33
CA ASN A 47 20.59 14.48 8.18
C ASN A 47 20.75 15.96 7.75
N GLU A 48 20.72 16.24 6.44
CA GLU A 48 20.76 17.60 5.93
C GLU A 48 19.55 18.42 6.39
N VAL A 49 18.34 17.86 6.23
CA VAL A 49 17.09 18.49 6.68
C VAL A 49 17.10 18.71 8.21
N ALA A 50 17.52 17.72 8.99
CA ALA A 50 17.58 17.86 10.45
C ALA A 50 18.58 18.94 10.92
N ASN A 51 19.76 19.00 10.30
CA ASN A 51 20.78 20.02 10.59
C ASN A 51 20.29 21.43 10.19
N ARG A 52 19.57 21.53 9.07
CA ARG A 52 18.94 22.77 8.62
C ARG A 52 17.92 23.26 9.63
N ASP A 53 17.00 22.40 10.04
CA ASP A 53 15.94 22.78 10.99
C ASP A 53 16.51 23.19 12.35
N LYS A 54 17.61 22.55 12.77
CA LYS A 54 18.38 23.01 13.93
C LYS A 54 18.97 24.40 13.71
N ALA A 55 19.61 24.65 12.57
CA ALA A 55 20.18 25.97 12.26
C ALA A 55 19.11 27.07 12.19
N ILE A 56 17.90 26.76 11.70
CA ILE A 56 16.76 27.68 11.69
C ILE A 56 16.34 28.01 13.13
N ARG A 57 16.17 26.99 13.99
CA ARG A 57 15.83 27.18 15.41
C ARG A 57 16.89 27.99 16.16
N ASP A 58 18.15 27.76 15.85
CA ASP A 58 19.29 28.43 16.48
C ASP A 58 19.55 29.84 15.87
N GLY A 59 18.77 30.26 14.86
CA GLY A 59 18.95 31.56 14.19
C GLY A 59 20.24 31.69 13.38
N THR A 60 20.90 30.56 13.07
CA THR A 60 22.19 30.50 12.35
C THR A 60 22.05 30.13 10.89
N TYR A 61 20.83 29.90 10.40
CA TYR A 61 20.58 29.55 9.00
C TYR A 61 20.74 30.77 8.09
N THR A 62 21.74 30.71 7.20
CA THR A 62 22.13 31.83 6.31
C THR A 62 21.92 31.54 4.82
N LYS A 63 21.54 30.31 4.47
CA LYS A 63 21.31 29.92 3.06
C LYS A 63 19.94 30.41 2.59
N LYS A 64 19.89 30.99 1.39
CA LYS A 64 18.65 31.22 0.64
C LYS A 64 18.47 30.06 -0.32
N THR A 65 17.85 28.98 0.14
CA THR A 65 17.42 27.89 -0.74
C THR A 65 16.05 28.24 -1.31
N ASP A 66 15.72 27.76 -2.51
CA ASP A 66 14.39 27.93 -3.08
C ASP A 66 13.37 27.14 -2.24
N TRP A 67 12.27 27.79 -1.85
CA TRP A 67 11.23 27.20 -1.02
C TRP A 67 10.61 25.94 -1.66
N LEU A 68 10.54 25.87 -3.00
CA LEU A 68 10.06 24.69 -3.70
C LEU A 68 11.00 23.50 -3.48
N ILE A 69 12.30 23.73 -3.65
CA ILE A 69 13.33 22.70 -3.44
C ILE A 69 13.30 22.22 -1.98
N GLU A 70 13.12 23.15 -1.03
CA GLU A 70 13.02 22.81 0.39
C GLU A 70 11.78 21.93 0.68
N GLU A 71 10.62 22.25 0.11
CA GLU A 71 9.40 21.47 0.27
C GLU A 71 9.56 20.07 -0.33
N PHE A 72 10.12 19.97 -1.54
CA PHE A 72 10.41 18.68 -2.17
C PHE A 72 11.35 17.81 -1.33
N GLN A 73 12.41 18.40 -0.77
CA GLN A 73 13.33 17.67 0.12
C GLN A 73 12.63 17.18 1.38
N ILE A 74 11.77 17.99 2.01
CA ILE A 74 11.02 17.59 3.21
C ILE A 74 10.07 16.43 2.88
N MET A 75 9.34 16.50 1.77
CA MET A 75 8.42 15.42 1.36
C MET A 75 9.16 14.11 1.03
N GLN A 76 10.38 14.20 0.51
CA GLN A 76 11.22 13.04 0.25
C GLN A 76 11.92 12.50 1.51
N THR A 77 11.99 13.27 2.59
CA THR A 77 12.41 12.76 3.90
C THR A 77 11.28 12.02 4.62
N SER A 78 11.66 11.03 5.43
CA SER A 78 10.75 10.36 6.35
C SER A 78 10.15 11.35 7.34
N GLY A 79 8.82 11.30 7.55
CA GLY A 79 8.16 12.03 8.63
C GLY A 79 7.34 13.26 8.23
N ALA A 80 7.15 13.54 6.93
CA ALA A 80 6.31 14.64 6.48
C ALA A 80 4.84 14.23 6.39
N VAL A 81 3.93 15.10 6.83
CA VAL A 81 2.49 14.90 6.67
C VAL A 81 2.05 15.46 5.33
N VAL A 82 1.51 14.59 4.47
CA VAL A 82 1.03 14.95 3.14
C VAL A 82 -0.40 14.44 2.96
N GLN A 83 -1.29 15.31 2.48
CA GLN A 83 -2.65 14.93 2.12
C GLN A 83 -2.66 14.32 0.72
N MET A 84 -3.17 13.09 0.61
CA MET A 84 -3.34 12.40 -0.66
C MET A 84 -4.60 12.87 -1.39
N PRO A 85 -4.65 12.77 -2.73
CA PRO A 85 -5.78 13.27 -3.54
C PRO A 85 -7.10 12.57 -3.23
N TYR A 86 -7.05 11.32 -2.74
CA TYR A 86 -8.21 10.53 -2.35
C TYR A 86 -8.65 10.76 -0.88
N GLY A 87 -8.03 11.72 -0.17
CA GLY A 87 -8.51 12.22 1.12
C GLY A 87 -7.52 12.09 2.29
N PRO A 88 -7.08 10.87 2.66
CA PRO A 88 -6.25 10.63 3.84
C PRO A 88 -4.94 11.40 3.84
N ARG A 89 -4.53 11.86 5.02
CA ARG A 89 -3.16 12.31 5.29
C ARG A 89 -2.30 11.11 5.65
N ILE A 90 -1.11 11.05 5.07
CA ILE A 90 -0.10 10.03 5.38
C ILE A 90 1.12 10.70 6.01
N ILE A 91 1.93 9.90 6.72
CA ILE A 91 3.29 10.30 7.10
C ILE A 91 4.28 9.61 6.16
N THR A 92 5.09 10.38 5.44
CA THR A 92 5.95 9.87 4.37
C THR A 92 7.07 8.94 4.85
N PHE A 93 7.43 7.95 4.04
CA PHE A 93 8.70 7.21 4.11
C PHE A 93 9.79 7.94 3.32
N PRO A 94 11.09 7.66 3.56
CA PRO A 94 12.12 8.23 2.69
C PRO A 94 11.94 7.70 1.27
N SER A 95 11.89 8.60 0.28
CA SER A 95 11.88 8.20 -1.13
C SER A 95 13.24 7.64 -1.53
N LYS A 96 13.25 6.57 -2.34
CA LYS A 96 14.46 5.91 -2.86
C LYS A 96 14.51 5.92 -4.40
N ARG A 97 13.77 6.83 -5.06
CA ARG A 97 13.79 7.09 -6.51
C ARG A 97 13.31 5.96 -7.44
N GLN A 98 13.18 4.75 -6.91
CA GLN A 98 12.84 3.56 -7.67
C GLN A 98 11.68 2.84 -7.00
N LEU A 99 10.80 2.26 -7.81
CA LEU A 99 9.69 1.42 -7.36
C LEU A 99 9.85 0.03 -7.94
N PHE A 100 9.56 -0.97 -7.12
CA PHE A 100 9.76 -2.37 -7.43
C PHE A 100 8.55 -3.21 -7.00
N ARG A 101 8.40 -4.35 -7.67
CA ARG A 101 7.56 -5.45 -7.20
C ARG A 101 8.23 -6.77 -7.53
N GLY A 102 8.31 -7.65 -6.54
CA GLY A 102 8.81 -9.00 -6.75
C GLY A 102 7.71 -10.04 -6.84
N GLU A 103 7.88 -10.97 -7.76
CA GLU A 103 7.00 -12.13 -7.93
C GLU A 103 7.81 -13.41 -7.99
N ILE A 104 7.40 -14.39 -7.19
CA ILE A 104 8.14 -15.65 -6.96
C ILE A 104 8.22 -16.55 -8.20
N GLN A 105 7.32 -16.33 -9.16
CA GLN A 105 7.14 -17.13 -10.36
C GLN A 105 6.56 -16.26 -11.49
N ASN A 106 6.55 -16.77 -12.70
CA ASN A 106 5.77 -16.16 -13.79
C ASN A 106 4.26 -16.37 -13.57
N TYR A 107 3.52 -15.28 -13.32
CA TYR A 107 2.06 -15.33 -13.17
C TYR A 107 1.28 -15.08 -14.48
N HIS A 108 1.96 -14.77 -15.59
CA HIS A 108 1.43 -14.35 -16.90
C HIS A 108 0.55 -13.09 -16.89
N ARG A 109 -0.26 -12.85 -15.86
CA ARG A 109 -1.05 -11.64 -15.62
C ARG A 109 -0.96 -11.23 -14.14
N SER A 110 -0.13 -10.25 -13.86
CA SER A 110 0.01 -9.63 -12.55
C SER A 110 -1.05 -8.54 -12.41
N ILE A 111 -2.18 -8.91 -11.81
CA ILE A 111 -3.33 -8.04 -11.53
C ILE A 111 -3.75 -8.17 -10.06
N PRO A 112 -4.42 -7.15 -9.47
CA PRO A 112 -4.84 -7.18 -8.06
C PRO A 112 -5.74 -8.35 -7.69
N SER A 113 -5.81 -8.63 -6.39
CA SER A 113 -6.59 -9.74 -5.84
C SER A 113 -8.08 -9.68 -6.19
N LEU A 114 -8.69 -8.49 -6.13
CA LEU A 114 -10.09 -8.31 -6.50
C LEU A 114 -10.34 -8.50 -8.00
N ASN A 115 -9.43 -8.01 -8.86
CA ASN A 115 -9.57 -8.17 -10.32
C ASN A 115 -9.51 -9.64 -10.73
N ARG A 116 -8.74 -10.49 -10.03
CA ARG A 116 -8.70 -11.94 -10.29
C ARG A 116 -10.02 -12.64 -10.01
N MET A 117 -10.90 -12.04 -9.20
CA MET A 117 -12.23 -12.59 -8.92
C MET A 117 -13.23 -12.30 -10.05
N LEU A 118 -12.94 -11.30 -10.88
CA LEU A 118 -13.82 -10.87 -11.98
C LEU A 118 -13.54 -11.75 -13.20
N LYS A 119 -14.50 -12.62 -13.55
CA LYS A 119 -14.35 -13.56 -14.67
C LYS A 119 -14.67 -12.89 -16.00
N ASP A 120 -14.03 -13.38 -17.05
CA ASP A 120 -14.37 -13.01 -18.43
C ASP A 120 -15.85 -13.35 -18.70
N GLY A 121 -16.60 -12.37 -19.19
CA GLY A 121 -18.03 -12.50 -19.51
C GLY A 121 -19.02 -12.06 -18.42
N MET A 122 -18.54 -11.68 -17.22
CA MET A 122 -19.40 -10.99 -16.24
C MET A 122 -19.85 -9.64 -16.78
N ASP A 123 -21.12 -9.30 -16.55
CA ASP A 123 -21.60 -7.95 -16.86
C ASP A 123 -21.09 -6.92 -15.84
N GLU A 124 -21.18 -5.62 -16.19
CA GLU A 124 -20.66 -4.56 -15.31
C GLU A 124 -21.40 -4.48 -13.97
N LYS A 125 -22.68 -4.81 -13.93
CA LYS A 125 -23.45 -4.81 -12.68
C LYS A 125 -22.99 -5.94 -11.75
N GLU A 126 -22.71 -7.12 -12.30
CA GLU A 126 -22.14 -8.25 -11.56
C GLU A 126 -20.74 -7.90 -11.01
N LYS A 127 -19.88 -7.30 -11.83
CA LYS A 127 -18.56 -6.83 -11.38
C LYS A 127 -18.67 -5.82 -10.25
N GLU A 128 -19.54 -4.80 -10.37
CA GLU A 128 -19.76 -3.84 -9.29
C GLU A 128 -20.32 -4.47 -8.02
N THR A 129 -21.20 -5.47 -8.17
CA THR A 129 -21.75 -6.20 -7.02
C THR A 129 -20.64 -6.93 -6.26
N ILE A 130 -19.73 -7.62 -6.97
CA ILE A 130 -18.58 -8.31 -6.37
C ILE A 130 -17.61 -7.32 -5.71
N ARG A 131 -17.33 -6.18 -6.37
CA ARG A 131 -16.51 -5.10 -5.81
C ARG A 131 -17.09 -4.55 -4.52
N THR A 132 -18.40 -4.32 -4.49
CA THR A 132 -19.12 -3.87 -3.29
C THR A 132 -19.00 -4.87 -2.15
N ILE A 133 -19.11 -6.17 -2.41
CA ILE A 133 -18.93 -7.22 -1.39
C ILE A 133 -17.52 -7.16 -0.78
N ALA A 134 -16.49 -6.96 -1.61
CA ALA A 134 -15.12 -6.79 -1.12
C ALA A 134 -14.98 -5.54 -0.23
N HIS A 135 -15.65 -4.44 -0.59
CA HIS A 135 -15.68 -3.22 0.24
C HIS A 135 -16.42 -3.42 1.56
N LEU A 136 -17.53 -4.16 1.57
CA LEU A 136 -18.24 -4.50 2.82
C LEU A 136 -17.35 -5.32 3.77
N ARG A 137 -16.61 -6.30 3.23
CA ARG A 137 -15.60 -7.06 4.01
C ARG A 137 -14.49 -6.15 4.54
N LYS A 138 -14.05 -5.15 3.77
CA LYS A 138 -13.12 -4.12 4.23
C LYS A 138 -13.69 -3.36 5.43
N TRP A 139 -14.94 -2.91 5.40
CA TRP A 139 -15.54 -2.20 6.54
C TRP A 139 -15.65 -3.08 7.80
N GLN A 140 -15.95 -4.37 7.65
CA GLN A 140 -15.86 -5.31 8.77
C GLN A 140 -14.45 -5.42 9.35
N PHE A 141 -13.44 -5.43 8.49
CA PHE A 141 -12.04 -5.41 8.92
C PHE A 141 -11.70 -4.10 9.64
N VAL A 142 -12.17 -2.94 9.16
CA VAL A 142 -12.01 -1.64 9.83
C VAL A 142 -12.63 -1.67 11.23
N ASN A 143 -13.85 -2.20 11.34
CA ASN A 143 -14.55 -2.34 12.62
C ASN A 143 -13.76 -3.24 13.59
N LEU A 144 -13.13 -4.31 13.09
CA LEU A 144 -12.30 -5.20 13.91
C LEU A 144 -11.06 -4.46 14.44
N ILE A 145 -10.23 -3.87 13.56
CA ILE A 145 -8.94 -3.28 13.96
C ILE A 145 -9.11 -2.00 14.77
N SER A 146 -10.25 -1.31 14.67
CA SER A 146 -10.55 -0.12 15.48
C SER A 146 -10.64 -0.40 16.98
N ASN A 147 -10.74 -1.68 17.39
CA ASN A 147 -10.68 -2.09 18.79
C ASN A 147 -9.25 -2.10 19.36
N ILE A 148 -8.22 -2.03 18.51
CA ILE A 148 -6.81 -2.01 18.94
C ILE A 148 -6.47 -0.57 19.32
N ASN A 149 -6.00 -0.33 20.55
CA ASN A 149 -5.78 1.00 21.13
C ASN A 149 -5.00 1.95 20.21
N ILE A 150 -3.99 1.41 19.51
CA ILE A 150 -3.13 2.19 18.63
C ILE A 150 -3.87 2.80 17.44
N VAL A 151 -4.94 2.19 16.93
CA VAL A 151 -5.64 2.65 15.73
C VAL A 151 -6.37 3.98 15.96
N PRO A 152 -7.31 4.11 16.93
CA PRO A 152 -7.94 5.40 17.23
C PRO A 152 -6.96 6.41 17.83
N TYR A 153 -5.94 5.96 18.57
CA TYR A 153 -4.87 6.86 19.03
C TYR A 153 -4.09 7.45 17.85
N TRP A 154 -3.70 6.60 16.91
CA TRP A 154 -3.00 7.01 15.70
C TRP A 154 -3.83 8.04 14.97
N GLU A 155 -5.10 7.75 14.66
CA GLU A 155 -6.03 8.64 13.96
C GLU A 155 -6.33 9.95 14.70
N ALA A 156 -6.21 9.98 16.02
CA ALA A 156 -6.33 11.21 16.78
C ALA A 156 -5.05 12.05 16.83
N LYS A 157 -3.86 11.42 16.78
CA LYS A 157 -2.59 12.09 17.14
C LYS A 157 -1.57 12.22 16.02
N LEU A 158 -1.48 11.24 15.12
CA LEU A 158 -0.37 11.12 14.17
C LEU A 158 -0.78 11.35 12.70
N SER A 159 -1.37 10.34 12.04
CA SER A 159 -1.91 10.47 10.68
C SER A 159 -3.24 9.76 10.44
N ASP A 160 -3.89 10.02 9.32
CA ASP A 160 -5.10 9.25 8.99
C ASP A 160 -4.71 7.79 8.72
N VAL A 161 -5.67 6.89 8.94
CA VAL A 161 -5.44 5.46 8.73
C VAL A 161 -5.83 5.10 7.31
N ASN A 162 -4.87 4.56 6.55
CA ASN A 162 -5.14 4.11 5.18
C ASN A 162 -5.75 2.68 5.22
N PHE A 163 -7.05 2.62 5.49
CA PHE A 163 -7.77 1.36 5.66
C PHE A 163 -7.73 0.47 4.42
N ASP A 164 -7.72 1.03 3.20
CA ASP A 164 -7.62 0.25 1.96
C ASP A 164 -6.25 -0.45 1.85
N ALA A 165 -5.17 0.27 2.15
CA ALA A 165 -3.83 -0.31 2.16
C ALA A 165 -3.68 -1.38 3.27
N LEU A 166 -4.18 -1.12 4.48
CA LEU A 166 -4.16 -2.11 5.55
C LEU A 166 -4.93 -3.37 5.14
N ALA A 167 -6.15 -3.22 4.61
CA ALA A 167 -6.96 -4.36 4.20
C ALA A 167 -6.23 -5.25 3.18
N GLN A 168 -5.53 -4.65 2.21
CA GLN A 168 -4.69 -5.38 1.26
C GLN A 168 -3.58 -6.19 1.96
N HIS A 169 -2.82 -5.55 2.85
CA HIS A 169 -1.69 -6.20 3.55
C HIS A 169 -2.11 -7.32 4.53
N TYR A 170 -3.36 -7.31 4.99
CA TYR A 170 -3.96 -8.39 5.78
C TYR A 170 -4.76 -9.40 4.93
N GLY A 171 -4.68 -9.27 3.60
CA GLY A 171 -5.12 -10.26 2.63
C GLY A 171 -6.58 -10.17 2.24
N LEU A 172 -7.25 -9.04 2.47
CA LEU A 172 -8.56 -8.77 1.87
C LEU A 172 -8.39 -8.46 0.37
N ALA A 173 -9.43 -8.77 -0.41
CA ALA A 173 -9.42 -8.50 -1.83
C ALA A 173 -9.55 -6.99 -2.11
N THR A 174 -8.62 -6.43 -2.88
CA THR A 174 -8.61 -4.99 -3.26
C THR A 174 -8.20 -4.81 -4.72
N HIS A 175 -8.44 -3.62 -5.27
CA HIS A 175 -7.94 -3.17 -6.58
C HIS A 175 -6.51 -2.65 -6.56
N LEU A 176 -5.82 -2.81 -5.43
CA LEU A 176 -4.50 -2.25 -5.21
C LEU A 176 -3.45 -3.32 -5.55
N MET A 177 -2.35 -2.87 -6.13
CA MET A 177 -1.14 -3.68 -6.33
C MET A 177 -0.04 -3.18 -5.39
N ASP A 178 0.62 -4.10 -4.70
CA ASP A 178 1.73 -3.76 -3.81
C ASP A 178 2.98 -3.43 -4.64
N LEU A 179 3.53 -2.24 -4.42
CA LEU A 179 4.85 -1.81 -4.84
C LEU A 179 5.69 -1.49 -3.58
N THR A 180 7.01 -1.47 -3.73
CA THR A 180 7.95 -1.07 -2.68
C THR A 180 9.05 -0.22 -3.29
N ASN A 181 9.55 0.76 -2.55
CA ASN A 181 10.76 1.49 -2.97
C ASN A 181 12.07 0.83 -2.49
N ASP A 182 12.00 -0.39 -1.94
CA ASP A 182 13.14 -1.17 -1.48
C ASP A 182 13.32 -2.44 -2.34
N PHE A 183 14.42 -2.47 -3.11
CA PHE A 183 14.76 -3.63 -3.92
C PHE A 183 14.97 -4.90 -3.06
N LYS A 184 15.46 -4.79 -1.82
CA LYS A 184 15.65 -5.96 -0.94
C LYS A 184 14.29 -6.60 -0.60
N ALA A 185 13.28 -5.78 -0.35
CA ALA A 185 11.91 -6.25 -0.12
C ALA A 185 11.30 -6.89 -1.37
N ALA A 186 11.48 -6.27 -2.55
CA ALA A 186 11.02 -6.87 -3.81
C ALA A 186 11.72 -8.21 -4.09
N LEU A 187 13.04 -8.28 -3.95
CA LEU A 187 13.79 -9.52 -4.14
C LEU A 187 13.36 -10.61 -3.15
N PHE A 188 13.03 -10.25 -1.91
CA PHE A 188 12.47 -11.18 -0.94
C PHE A 188 11.15 -11.80 -1.44
N PHE A 189 10.19 -10.99 -1.89
CA PHE A 189 8.93 -11.51 -2.43
C PHE A 189 9.12 -12.29 -3.74
N ALA A 190 10.17 -11.99 -4.50
CA ALA A 190 10.54 -12.73 -5.70
C ALA A 190 11.26 -14.05 -5.42
N THR A 191 11.70 -14.33 -4.19
CA THR A 191 12.54 -15.51 -3.89
C THR A 191 12.07 -16.31 -2.68
N CYS A 192 11.14 -15.80 -1.88
CA CYS A 192 10.64 -16.46 -0.66
C CYS A 192 9.16 -16.78 -0.77
N LYS A 193 8.77 -17.95 -0.26
CA LYS A 193 7.39 -18.46 -0.32
C LYS A 193 6.68 -18.21 1.00
N TYR A 194 5.51 -17.60 0.92
CA TYR A 194 4.60 -17.46 2.05
C TYR A 194 3.98 -18.82 2.42
N VAL A 195 3.89 -19.09 3.71
CA VAL A 195 3.32 -20.28 4.32
C VAL A 195 2.11 -19.85 5.15
N PRO A 196 0.88 -20.02 4.62
CA PRO A 196 -0.31 -19.61 5.32
C PRO A 196 -0.39 -20.25 6.71
N GLN A 197 -0.06 -21.53 6.89
CA GLN A 197 -0.27 -22.24 8.16
C GLN A 197 0.45 -21.57 9.34
N THR A 198 1.64 -21.02 9.12
CA THR A 198 2.48 -20.39 10.15
C THR A 198 2.48 -18.87 10.06
N ASP A 199 1.73 -18.28 9.12
CA ASP A 199 1.75 -16.85 8.81
C ASP A 199 3.18 -16.30 8.65
N SER A 200 4.00 -17.02 7.88
CA SER A 200 5.42 -16.72 7.79
C SER A 200 5.96 -17.02 6.40
N TYR A 201 7.18 -16.57 6.11
CA TYR A 201 7.89 -16.90 4.88
C TYR A 201 8.93 -17.99 5.14
N ARG A 202 9.25 -18.74 4.09
CA ARG A 202 10.37 -19.68 4.04
C ARG A 202 11.12 -19.56 2.71
N PRO A 203 12.40 -19.97 2.64
CA PRO A 203 13.08 -20.10 1.36
C PRO A 203 12.42 -21.17 0.48
N LEU A 204 12.64 -21.04 -0.82
CA LEU A 204 12.23 -22.00 -1.84
C LEU A 204 13.01 -23.31 -1.68
N THR A 205 12.30 -24.41 -1.85
CA THR A 205 12.88 -25.75 -1.99
C THR A 205 13.07 -26.09 -3.46
N GLN A 206 13.88 -27.11 -3.77
CA GLN A 206 14.03 -27.59 -5.13
C GLN A 206 12.68 -28.05 -5.72
N GLU A 207 11.81 -28.64 -4.90
CA GLU A 207 10.45 -29.04 -5.29
C GLU A 207 9.58 -27.82 -5.66
N ASP A 208 9.70 -26.70 -4.94
CA ASP A 208 8.96 -25.48 -5.30
C ASP A 208 9.41 -24.93 -6.66
N ILE A 209 10.72 -25.00 -6.96
CA ILE A 209 11.31 -24.49 -8.20
C ILE A 209 10.97 -25.38 -9.40
N ASP A 210 11.02 -26.71 -9.22
CA ASP A 210 10.83 -27.68 -10.30
C ASP A 210 9.36 -28.00 -10.60
N LYS A 211 8.41 -27.33 -9.91
CA LYS A 211 6.97 -27.57 -10.04
C LYS A 211 6.43 -27.32 -11.46
N SER A 212 6.90 -26.28 -12.15
CA SER A 212 6.55 -25.97 -13.55
C SER A 212 7.63 -25.10 -14.21
N GLU A 213 7.51 -24.84 -15.52
CA GLU A 213 8.41 -23.87 -16.18
C GLU A 213 8.28 -22.46 -15.58
N ASP A 214 7.09 -22.08 -15.13
CA ASP A 214 6.84 -20.77 -14.54
C ASP A 214 7.51 -20.60 -13.17
N THR A 215 7.67 -21.67 -12.39
CA THR A 215 8.32 -21.63 -11.06
C THR A 215 9.83 -21.63 -11.10
N LYS A 216 10.44 -21.88 -12.27
CA LYS A 216 11.89 -21.83 -12.46
C LYS A 216 12.44 -20.41 -12.46
N TYR A 217 11.59 -19.40 -12.55
CA TYR A 217 11.99 -18.01 -12.73
C TYR A 217 11.31 -17.09 -11.73
N GLY A 218 12.08 -16.22 -11.08
CA GLY A 218 11.56 -15.09 -10.34
C GLY A 218 11.48 -13.86 -11.24
N TYR A 219 10.58 -12.94 -10.90
CA TYR A 219 10.34 -11.71 -11.65
C TYR A 219 10.47 -10.49 -10.73
N ILE A 220 11.13 -9.45 -11.24
CA ILE A 220 11.12 -8.11 -10.65
C ILE A 220 10.53 -7.16 -11.69
N PHE A 221 9.46 -6.46 -11.31
CA PHE A 221 8.98 -5.29 -12.02
C PHE A 221 9.64 -4.05 -11.44
N HIS A 222 10.07 -3.13 -12.29
CA HIS A 222 10.77 -1.92 -11.87
C HIS A 222 10.26 -0.70 -12.64
N ALA A 223 10.03 0.41 -11.94
CA ALA A 223 9.69 1.69 -12.54
C ALA A 223 10.43 2.81 -11.79
N PRO A 224 11.03 3.78 -12.49
CA PRO A 224 11.51 5.00 -11.85
C PRO A 224 10.35 5.76 -11.21
N ASP A 225 10.53 6.28 -9.99
CA ASP A 225 9.43 6.89 -9.23
C ASP A 225 8.79 8.07 -9.97
N TRP A 226 9.58 8.91 -10.64
CA TRP A 226 9.10 10.07 -11.39
C TRP A 226 8.09 9.70 -12.49
N THR A 227 8.03 8.43 -12.92
CA THR A 227 7.11 7.98 -13.97
C THR A 227 5.68 7.80 -13.47
N ILE A 228 5.51 7.23 -12.27
CA ILE A 228 4.20 6.79 -11.78
C ILE A 228 3.87 7.28 -10.36
N ASP A 229 4.85 7.73 -9.57
CA ASP A 229 4.61 8.23 -8.21
C ASP A 229 3.93 9.59 -8.25
N PHE A 230 2.85 9.70 -7.47
CA PHE A 230 2.13 10.94 -7.26
C PHE A 230 3.04 12.06 -6.73
N MET A 231 3.94 11.76 -5.79
CA MET A 231 4.75 12.80 -5.14
C MET A 231 5.96 13.25 -5.97
N ASN A 232 6.35 12.49 -7.00
CA ASN A 232 7.55 12.74 -7.80
C ASN A 232 7.24 13.20 -9.23
N GLY A 233 6.02 13.67 -9.48
CA GLY A 233 5.67 14.42 -10.69
C GLY A 233 4.87 13.62 -11.70
N GLY A 234 5.41 12.55 -12.31
CA GLY A 234 4.73 11.87 -13.43
C GLY A 234 3.37 11.29 -13.07
N GLY A 235 3.22 10.69 -11.90
CA GLY A 235 1.92 10.21 -11.41
C GLY A 235 0.93 11.35 -11.20
N PHE A 236 1.39 12.47 -10.62
CA PHE A 236 0.56 13.68 -10.46
C PHE A 236 0.17 14.29 -11.81
N MET A 237 1.10 14.43 -12.74
CA MET A 237 0.85 15.02 -14.06
C MET A 237 -0.13 14.18 -14.88
N LYS A 238 -0.02 12.85 -14.84
CA LYS A 238 -0.99 11.93 -15.44
C LYS A 238 -2.37 12.17 -14.83
N TRP A 239 -2.46 12.09 -13.50
CA TRP A 239 -3.69 12.23 -12.76
C TRP A 239 -4.36 13.60 -12.99
N GLU A 240 -3.57 14.68 -12.93
CA GLU A 240 -4.05 16.05 -13.17
C GLU A 240 -4.59 16.18 -14.59
N HIS A 241 -3.93 15.61 -15.60
CA HIS A 241 -4.41 15.64 -16.98
C HIS A 241 -5.74 14.88 -17.17
N GLU A 242 -5.91 13.75 -16.50
CA GLU A 242 -7.09 12.89 -16.60
C GLU A 242 -8.29 13.41 -15.79
N HIS A 243 -8.02 14.06 -14.65
CA HIS A 243 -9.05 14.37 -13.65
C HIS A 243 -9.19 15.84 -13.31
N TYR A 244 -8.29 16.72 -13.76
CA TYR A 244 -8.29 18.12 -13.41
C TYR A 244 -8.48 19.02 -14.64
N ASN A 245 -9.70 19.00 -15.19
CA ASN A 245 -10.08 19.94 -16.25
C ASN A 245 -10.46 21.29 -15.63
N LEU A 246 -9.58 22.29 -15.75
CA LEU A 246 -9.80 23.67 -15.26
C LEU A 246 -11.07 24.34 -15.82
N SER A 247 -11.67 23.78 -16.88
CA SER A 247 -12.91 24.27 -17.48
C SER A 247 -14.17 23.80 -16.74
N ASP A 248 -14.06 22.80 -15.86
CA ASP A 248 -15.18 22.27 -15.08
C ASP A 248 -15.31 23.08 -13.76
N PRO A 249 -16.42 23.83 -13.56
CA PRO A 249 -16.60 24.67 -12.38
C PRO A 249 -16.79 23.87 -11.09
N ASP A 250 -17.08 22.57 -11.15
CA ASP A 250 -17.28 21.70 -10.00
C ASP A 250 -16.10 20.76 -9.75
N ILE A 251 -14.99 20.90 -10.49
CA ILE A 251 -13.82 19.99 -10.39
C ILE A 251 -13.25 19.91 -8.98
N GLN A 252 -13.24 21.03 -8.24
CA GLN A 252 -12.77 21.10 -6.85
C GLN A 252 -13.69 20.37 -5.86
N LYS A 253 -14.92 20.05 -6.25
CA LYS A 253 -15.89 19.29 -5.44
C LYS A 253 -15.89 17.81 -5.79
N LYS A 254 -15.21 17.40 -6.88
CA LYS A 254 -15.13 16.00 -7.27
C LYS A 254 -14.35 15.24 -6.19
N ARG A 255 -15.02 14.31 -5.52
CA ARG A 255 -14.37 13.38 -4.59
C ARG A 255 -13.71 12.26 -5.39
N ILE A 256 -12.46 11.99 -5.05
CA ILE A 256 -11.62 10.97 -5.66
C ILE A 256 -11.61 9.74 -4.75
N TYR A 257 -11.76 8.57 -5.34
CA TYR A 257 -11.76 7.31 -4.59
C TYR A 257 -10.70 6.37 -5.17
N LEU A 258 -9.94 5.72 -4.29
CA LEU A 258 -8.99 4.67 -4.71
C LEU A 258 -9.71 3.53 -5.46
N GLN A 259 -10.95 3.26 -5.07
CA GLN A 259 -11.71 2.11 -5.53
C GLN A 259 -12.50 2.38 -6.82
N SER A 260 -12.68 3.63 -7.25
CA SER A 260 -13.44 3.98 -8.47
C SER A 260 -12.63 3.87 -9.75
N GLY A 261 -11.30 3.75 -9.64
CA GLY A 261 -10.37 3.84 -10.76
C GLY A 261 -9.87 5.27 -11.05
N ASP A 262 -10.27 6.28 -10.27
CA ASP A 262 -9.77 7.66 -10.43
C ASP A 262 -8.26 7.82 -10.09
N MET A 263 -7.62 6.79 -9.54
CA MET A 263 -6.19 6.77 -9.22
C MET A 263 -5.46 5.65 -9.98
N ASP A 264 -6.09 5.10 -11.01
CA ASP A 264 -5.55 4.00 -11.79
C ASP A 264 -4.21 4.39 -12.42
N GLY A 265 -3.21 3.53 -12.19
CA GLY A 265 -1.87 3.70 -12.72
C GLY A 265 -1.03 4.79 -12.07
N VAL A 266 -1.41 5.25 -10.87
CA VAL A 266 -0.65 6.20 -10.05
C VAL A 266 -0.16 5.48 -8.80
N ALA A 267 1.15 5.45 -8.58
CA ALA A 267 1.73 4.94 -7.34
C ALA A 267 1.55 5.95 -6.22
N LEU A 268 1.07 5.48 -5.07
CA LEU A 268 0.79 6.28 -3.89
C LEU A 268 1.47 5.65 -2.70
N GLN A 269 2.25 6.43 -1.98
CA GLN A 269 2.91 5.95 -0.78
C GLN A 269 1.86 5.63 0.30
N ILE A 270 2.00 4.48 0.98
CA ILE A 270 1.11 4.14 2.11
C ILE A 270 1.43 5.02 3.33
N GLY A 271 2.72 5.34 3.48
CA GLY A 271 3.25 6.05 4.64
C GLY A 271 3.23 5.21 5.91
N TYR A 272 3.76 5.74 7.00
CA TYR A 272 3.67 5.08 8.30
C TYR A 272 2.20 4.93 8.69
N GLN A 273 1.87 3.77 9.26
CA GLN A 273 0.51 3.36 9.65
C GLN A 273 0.54 2.80 11.08
N PRO A 274 -0.60 2.72 11.78
CA PRO A 274 -0.65 2.22 13.15
C PRO A 274 -0.18 0.76 13.29
N LEU A 275 -0.32 -0.03 12.23
CA LEU A 275 0.08 -1.43 12.16
C LEU A 275 1.39 -1.56 11.36
N GLN A 276 2.32 -2.39 11.83
CA GLN A 276 3.74 -2.26 11.49
C GLN A 276 4.10 -2.80 10.11
N ARG A 277 3.28 -3.70 9.55
CA ARG A 277 3.56 -4.41 8.29
C ARG A 277 3.80 -3.47 7.11
N CYS A 278 2.99 -2.42 6.95
CA CYS A 278 3.12 -1.47 5.84
C CYS A 278 4.44 -0.70 5.89
N ALA A 279 4.82 -0.24 7.09
CA ALA A 279 6.02 0.57 7.29
C ALA A 279 7.29 -0.20 6.99
N GLN A 280 7.33 -1.49 7.35
CA GLN A 280 8.51 -2.33 7.14
C GLN A 280 8.75 -2.71 5.67
N GLN A 281 7.72 -2.62 4.83
CA GLN A 281 7.84 -2.91 3.41
C GLN A 281 8.16 -1.67 2.57
N SER A 282 8.26 -0.47 3.19
CA SER A 282 8.29 0.82 2.49
C SER A 282 7.22 0.87 1.39
N GLY A 283 6.00 0.47 1.74
CA GLY A 283 4.96 0.09 0.80
C GLY A 283 4.33 1.26 0.06
N TYR A 284 4.01 1.01 -1.20
CA TYR A 284 3.22 1.84 -2.09
C TYR A 284 2.04 1.03 -2.60
N ILE A 285 0.89 1.68 -2.77
CA ILE A 285 -0.26 1.12 -3.46
C ILE A 285 -0.27 1.65 -4.89
N TYR A 286 -0.57 0.77 -5.84
CA TYR A 286 -0.76 1.11 -7.24
C TYR A 286 -2.17 0.63 -7.64
N PRO A 287 -3.17 1.53 -7.67
CA PRO A 287 -4.53 1.18 -8.05
C PRO A 287 -4.57 0.70 -9.50
N MET A 288 -5.24 -0.43 -9.71
CA MET A 288 -5.40 -1.09 -11.00
C MET A 288 -6.81 -1.65 -11.13
N ARG A 289 -7.83 -0.80 -11.10
CA ARG A 289 -9.21 -1.23 -11.35
C ARG A 289 -9.41 -1.57 -12.83
N ASN A 290 -8.91 -0.72 -13.72
CA ASN A 290 -9.04 -0.80 -15.17
C ASN A 290 -7.68 -0.84 -15.89
N GLU A 291 -6.57 -0.71 -15.16
CA GLU A 291 -5.23 -0.79 -15.72
C GLU A 291 -4.93 -2.18 -16.33
N PRO A 292 -4.12 -2.25 -17.40
CA PRO A 292 -3.62 -3.50 -17.93
C PRO A 292 -2.70 -4.21 -16.92
N SER A 293 -2.44 -5.49 -17.16
CA SER A 293 -1.50 -6.25 -16.31
C SER A 293 -0.10 -5.64 -16.33
N LEU A 294 0.71 -5.88 -15.29
CA LEU A 294 2.08 -5.34 -15.26
C LEU A 294 2.94 -5.83 -16.44
N GLN A 295 2.62 -7.01 -17.00
CA GLN A 295 3.24 -7.57 -18.21
C GLN A 295 2.98 -6.71 -19.45
N GLU A 296 1.82 -6.06 -19.54
CA GLU A 296 1.40 -5.24 -20.68
C GLU A 296 1.68 -3.75 -20.44
N ASN A 297 2.09 -3.37 -19.24
CA ASN A 297 2.33 -1.99 -18.84
C ASN A 297 3.80 -1.59 -19.05
N TRP A 298 4.06 -0.76 -20.06
CA TRP A 298 5.41 -0.31 -20.43
C TRP A 298 6.08 0.61 -19.39
N HIS A 299 5.34 1.14 -18.41
CA HIS A 299 5.94 1.88 -17.30
C HIS A 299 6.80 1.00 -16.39
N PHE A 300 6.67 -0.33 -16.49
CA PHE A 300 7.47 -1.28 -15.72
C PHE A 300 8.47 -2.03 -16.60
N GLU A 301 9.75 -1.95 -16.30
CA GLU A 301 10.75 -2.91 -16.78
C GLU A 301 10.46 -4.28 -16.17
N LYS A 302 10.55 -5.34 -16.96
CA LYS A 302 10.38 -6.72 -16.49
C LYS A 302 11.72 -7.44 -16.49
N MET A 303 12.23 -7.72 -15.30
CA MET A 303 13.44 -8.50 -15.12
C MET A 303 13.08 -9.93 -14.71
N ARG A 304 13.62 -10.91 -15.42
CA ARG A 304 13.46 -12.33 -15.14
C ARG A 304 14.81 -12.92 -14.73
N PHE A 305 14.83 -13.68 -13.64
CA PHE A 305 16.03 -14.38 -13.20
C PHE A 305 15.72 -15.84 -12.87
N LYS A 306 16.71 -16.71 -13.01
CA LYS A 306 16.53 -18.12 -12.69
C LYS A 306 16.56 -18.34 -11.17
N GLN A 307 15.56 -19.03 -10.64
CA GLN A 307 15.51 -19.39 -9.22
C GLN A 307 16.60 -20.40 -8.87
N SER A 308 17.09 -20.29 -7.63
CA SER A 308 17.93 -21.31 -7.00
C SER A 308 17.65 -21.36 -5.51
N VAL A 309 17.86 -22.52 -4.90
CA VAL A 309 17.71 -22.70 -3.46
C VAL A 309 18.73 -21.83 -2.71
N GLU A 310 19.93 -21.67 -3.28
CA GLU A 310 21.02 -20.89 -2.73
C GLU A 310 20.66 -19.41 -2.62
N VAL A 311 20.20 -18.79 -3.72
CA VAL A 311 19.80 -17.38 -3.72
C VAL A 311 18.62 -17.13 -2.79
N SER A 312 17.63 -18.02 -2.79
CA SER A 312 16.47 -17.91 -1.91
C SER A 312 16.86 -17.94 -0.42
N LYS A 313 17.77 -18.84 -0.01
CA LYS A 313 18.29 -18.89 1.36
C LYS A 313 19.08 -17.63 1.73
N GLN A 314 19.96 -17.17 0.83
CA GLN A 314 20.74 -15.94 1.06
C GLN A 314 19.85 -14.72 1.27
N VAL A 315 18.82 -14.55 0.43
CA VAL A 315 17.86 -13.45 0.56
C VAL A 315 17.03 -13.59 1.83
N TYR A 316 16.58 -14.80 2.17
CA TYR A 316 15.84 -15.06 3.39
C TYR A 316 16.64 -14.69 4.66
N GLU A 317 17.93 -15.05 4.70
CA GLU A 317 18.85 -14.70 5.79
C GLU A 317 19.14 -13.19 5.83
N MET A 318 19.39 -12.56 4.68
CA MET A 318 19.57 -11.11 4.56
C MET A 318 18.38 -10.33 5.13
N MET A 319 17.18 -10.89 5.01
CA MET A 319 15.92 -10.30 5.47
C MET A 319 15.51 -10.74 6.89
N ASP A 320 16.45 -11.29 7.67
CA ASP A 320 16.24 -11.79 9.04
C ASP A 320 15.06 -12.77 9.14
N GLY A 321 15.03 -13.74 8.23
CA GLY A 321 13.96 -14.73 8.13
C GLY A 321 12.60 -14.13 7.74
N GLY A 322 12.61 -12.95 7.11
CA GLY A 322 11.41 -12.20 6.72
C GLY A 322 10.95 -11.16 7.73
N LYS A 323 11.53 -11.10 8.94
CA LYS A 323 11.12 -10.14 9.99
C LYS A 323 11.29 -8.68 9.59
N LYS A 324 12.14 -8.38 8.61
CA LYS A 324 12.33 -7.01 8.10
C LYS A 324 11.17 -6.50 7.23
N VAL A 325 10.30 -7.39 6.72
CA VAL A 325 9.16 -7.05 5.86
C VAL A 325 7.84 -7.61 6.39
N PHE A 326 7.92 -8.61 7.27
CA PHE A 326 6.80 -9.30 7.89
C PHE A 326 7.08 -9.43 9.39
N PRO A 327 6.85 -8.36 10.17
CA PRO A 327 7.16 -8.36 11.59
C PRO A 327 6.20 -9.23 12.37
N ASN A 328 6.66 -9.68 13.54
CA ASN A 328 5.73 -10.18 14.54
C ASN A 328 4.99 -9.01 15.18
N GLU A 329 3.69 -8.90 14.90
CA GLU A 329 2.85 -7.80 15.35
C GLU A 329 1.56 -8.33 16.01
N GLY A 330 0.93 -7.51 16.86
CA GLY A 330 -0.22 -7.95 17.65
C GLY A 330 -1.39 -8.42 16.80
N VAL A 331 -1.59 -7.84 15.61
CA VAL A 331 -2.70 -8.21 14.70
C VAL A 331 -2.67 -9.68 14.29
N ASN A 332 -1.51 -10.35 14.37
CA ASN A 332 -1.40 -11.79 14.10
C ASN A 332 -2.31 -12.63 15.03
N GLU A 333 -2.56 -12.18 16.26
CA GLU A 333 -3.47 -12.82 17.21
C GLU A 333 -4.94 -12.74 16.75
N LEU A 334 -5.28 -11.78 15.89
CA LEU A 334 -6.64 -11.57 15.36
C LEU A 334 -6.89 -12.32 14.04
N ARG A 335 -5.93 -13.14 13.60
CA ARG A 335 -5.98 -13.81 12.29
C ARG A 335 -7.26 -14.61 12.04
N ASN A 336 -7.76 -15.33 13.04
CA ASN A 336 -8.99 -16.12 12.88
C ASN A 336 -10.20 -15.24 12.56
N TYR A 337 -10.27 -14.04 13.15
CA TYR A 337 -11.33 -13.07 12.87
C TYR A 337 -11.17 -12.47 11.47
N ILE A 338 -9.95 -12.11 11.07
CA ILE A 338 -9.65 -11.61 9.72
C ILE A 338 -10.02 -12.66 8.67
N GLU A 339 -9.73 -13.94 8.92
CA GLU A 339 -10.08 -15.03 8.02
C GLU A 339 -11.60 -15.21 7.90
N GLN A 340 -12.35 -15.11 9.01
CA GLN A 340 -13.81 -15.10 8.98
C GLN A 340 -14.36 -13.93 8.14
N ILE A 341 -13.79 -12.74 8.29
CA ILE A 341 -14.19 -11.53 7.54
C ILE A 341 -13.98 -11.72 6.03
N LYS A 342 -12.86 -12.34 5.62
CA LYS A 342 -12.59 -12.60 4.20
C LYS A 342 -13.65 -13.45 3.53
N HIS A 343 -14.36 -14.29 4.29
CA HIS A 343 -15.42 -15.16 3.80
C HIS A 343 -16.83 -14.68 4.22
N SER A 344 -16.94 -13.50 4.81
CA SER A 344 -18.22 -12.98 5.29
C SER A 344 -19.22 -12.76 4.14
N VAL A 345 -20.47 -13.11 4.40
CA VAL A 345 -21.62 -12.88 3.51
C VAL A 345 -22.76 -12.16 4.23
N VAL A 346 -22.59 -11.85 5.51
CA VAL A 346 -23.58 -11.13 6.32
C VAL A 346 -22.99 -9.76 6.64
N PHE A 347 -23.72 -8.70 6.32
CA PHE A 347 -23.28 -7.32 6.52
C PHE A 347 -24.38 -6.49 7.16
N THR A 348 -24.02 -5.38 7.78
CA THR A 348 -24.99 -4.47 8.42
C THR A 348 -25.48 -3.38 7.46
N LYS A 349 -26.58 -2.71 7.83
CA LYS A 349 -27.01 -1.50 7.12
C LYS A 349 -25.98 -0.37 7.22
N ASP A 350 -25.33 -0.19 8.36
CA ASP A 350 -24.31 0.83 8.56
C ASP A 350 -23.09 0.58 7.66
N GLU A 351 -22.67 -0.68 7.49
CA GLU A 351 -21.61 -1.06 6.54
C GLU A 351 -22.01 -0.75 5.09
N LEU A 352 -23.26 -1.01 4.73
CA LEU A 352 -23.79 -0.68 3.41
C LEU A 352 -23.83 0.83 3.15
N GLU A 353 -24.23 1.63 4.14
CA GLU A 353 -24.22 3.10 4.07
C GLU A 353 -22.79 3.63 3.92
N ALA A 354 -21.85 3.12 4.73
CA ALA A 354 -20.46 3.50 4.65
C ALA A 354 -19.85 3.22 3.26
N VAL A 355 -20.10 2.03 2.70
CA VAL A 355 -19.65 1.68 1.34
C VAL A 355 -20.26 2.64 0.30
N TYR A 356 -21.57 2.86 0.35
CA TYR A 356 -22.26 3.68 -0.65
C TYR A 356 -21.79 5.14 -0.67
N ASP A 357 -21.44 5.70 0.50
CA ASP A 357 -21.05 7.11 0.64
C ASP A 357 -19.54 7.35 0.61
N CYS A 358 -18.72 6.36 0.94
CA CYS A 358 -17.28 6.54 1.11
C CYS A 358 -16.40 5.79 0.11
N ASP A 359 -16.91 4.78 -0.61
CA ASP A 359 -16.08 3.92 -1.46
C ASP A 359 -16.26 4.14 -2.97
N GLY A 360 -16.95 5.23 -3.36
CA GLY A 360 -17.05 5.63 -4.76
C GLY A 360 -17.85 4.67 -5.63
N ILE A 361 -18.93 4.09 -5.08
CA ILE A 361 -19.84 3.20 -5.82
C ILE A 361 -20.38 3.89 -7.08
N ASP A 362 -20.41 3.16 -8.18
CA ASP A 362 -20.93 3.67 -9.45
C ASP A 362 -22.45 3.91 -9.37
N LYS A 363 -22.81 5.18 -9.17
CA LYS A 363 -24.20 5.64 -9.06
C LYS A 363 -24.96 5.59 -10.38
N THR A 364 -24.30 5.32 -11.50
CA THR A 364 -24.99 5.05 -12.78
C THR A 364 -25.53 3.63 -12.82
N ILE A 365 -24.86 2.68 -12.15
CA ILE A 365 -25.29 1.28 -12.00
C ILE A 365 -26.22 1.10 -10.80
N PHE A 366 -25.90 1.75 -9.68
CA PHE A 366 -26.70 1.74 -8.45
C PHE A 366 -27.09 3.17 -8.03
N PRO A 367 -28.17 3.74 -8.60
CA PRO A 367 -28.55 5.13 -8.36
C PRO A 367 -28.94 5.45 -6.91
N THR A 368 -29.39 4.43 -6.16
CA THR A 368 -29.75 4.55 -4.76
C THR A 368 -29.16 3.42 -3.93
N ILE A 369 -28.97 3.65 -2.64
CA ILE A 369 -28.60 2.59 -1.68
C ILE A 369 -29.62 1.44 -1.65
N SER A 370 -30.90 1.73 -1.94
CA SER A 370 -31.94 0.70 -2.05
C SER A 370 -31.71 -0.23 -3.24
N ASP A 371 -31.24 0.31 -4.37
CA ASP A 371 -30.93 -0.48 -5.56
C ASP A 371 -29.67 -1.32 -5.35
N LEU A 372 -28.65 -0.76 -4.68
CA LEU A 372 -27.48 -1.53 -4.24
C LEU A 372 -27.89 -2.69 -3.31
N LYS A 373 -28.71 -2.40 -2.29
CA LYS A 373 -29.22 -3.42 -1.37
C LYS A 373 -29.95 -4.55 -2.10
N LYS A 374 -30.83 -4.21 -3.06
CA LYS A 374 -31.57 -5.21 -3.85
C LYS A 374 -30.65 -6.08 -4.70
N ALA A 375 -29.54 -5.54 -5.19
CA ALA A 375 -28.56 -6.30 -5.97
C ALA A 375 -27.72 -7.24 -5.09
N LEU A 376 -27.46 -6.85 -3.84
CA LEU A 376 -26.70 -7.65 -2.88
C LEU A 376 -27.53 -8.75 -2.23
N VAL A 377 -28.73 -8.44 -1.72
CA VAL A 377 -29.53 -9.40 -0.95
C VAL A 377 -29.94 -10.58 -1.83
N GLY A 378 -29.56 -11.80 -1.42
CA GLY A 378 -29.81 -13.01 -2.19
C GLY A 378 -28.76 -13.31 -3.27
N TYR A 379 -27.80 -12.41 -3.49
CA TYR A 379 -26.69 -12.67 -4.41
C TYR A 379 -25.81 -13.78 -3.85
N THR A 380 -25.52 -14.79 -4.69
CA THR A 380 -24.80 -16.00 -4.25
C THR A 380 -23.40 -16.00 -4.83
N ILE A 381 -22.41 -16.11 -3.94
CA ILE A 381 -20.99 -16.28 -4.24
C ILE A 381 -20.50 -17.61 -3.70
N SER A 382 -19.22 -17.94 -3.93
CA SER A 382 -18.62 -19.18 -3.42
C SER A 382 -18.70 -19.34 -1.91
N ASP A 383 -18.72 -18.23 -1.17
CA ASP A 383 -18.76 -18.22 0.30
C ASP A 383 -20.19 -18.33 0.87
N GLY A 384 -21.22 -18.21 0.02
CA GLY A 384 -22.62 -18.26 0.43
C GLY A 384 -23.48 -17.17 -0.20
N THR A 385 -24.67 -16.99 0.37
CA THR A 385 -25.65 -16.00 -0.07
C THR A 385 -25.55 -14.75 0.78
N VAL A 386 -25.50 -13.59 0.13
CA VAL A 386 -25.34 -12.29 0.81
C VAL A 386 -26.63 -11.87 1.51
N GLU A 387 -26.49 -11.48 2.77
CA GLU A 387 -27.54 -10.97 3.64
C GLU A 387 -27.15 -9.61 4.22
N ILE A 388 -28.13 -8.69 4.30
CA ILE A 388 -27.97 -7.39 4.96
C ILE A 388 -28.92 -7.32 6.15
N GLN A 389 -28.36 -7.28 7.35
CA GLN A 389 -29.10 -7.28 8.62
C GLN A 389 -29.08 -5.91 9.31
N ASP A 390 -29.96 -5.76 10.30
CA ASP A 390 -30.06 -4.56 11.14
C ASP A 390 -29.12 -4.61 12.36
N GLU A 391 -28.89 -5.81 12.91
CA GLU A 391 -28.11 -5.97 14.13
C GLU A 391 -26.60 -5.77 13.86
N PRO A 392 -25.88 -5.03 14.74
CA PRO A 392 -24.43 -4.88 14.62
C PRO A 392 -23.70 -6.21 14.68
N ILE A 393 -22.67 -6.37 13.85
CA ILE A 393 -21.77 -7.52 13.89
C ILE A 393 -20.68 -7.21 14.91
N VAL A 394 -20.72 -7.92 16.04
CA VAL A 394 -19.74 -7.74 17.13
C VAL A 394 -18.82 -8.95 17.19
N TYR A 395 -17.54 -8.73 16.90
CA TYR A 395 -16.49 -9.71 17.13
C TYR A 395 -16.18 -9.78 18.63
N GLN A 396 -16.58 -10.87 19.28
CA GLN A 396 -16.25 -11.12 20.68
C GLN A 396 -14.77 -11.51 20.80
N ILE A 397 -13.89 -10.50 20.87
CA ILE A 397 -12.45 -10.69 21.11
C ILE A 397 -12.25 -10.85 22.63
N PRO A 398 -11.69 -11.97 23.11
CA PRO A 398 -11.38 -12.12 24.52
C PRO A 398 -10.45 -10.99 24.99
N THR A 399 -10.70 -10.45 26.18
CA THR A 399 -9.90 -9.35 26.74
C THR A 399 -8.42 -9.71 26.79
N GLU A 400 -8.07 -10.95 27.17
CA GLU A 400 -6.67 -11.42 27.20
C GLU A 400 -5.98 -11.38 25.81
N VAL A 401 -6.74 -11.69 24.74
CA VAL A 401 -6.24 -11.62 23.36
C VAL A 401 -6.02 -10.16 22.99
N LEU A 402 -6.99 -9.29 23.29
CA LEU A 402 -6.88 -7.86 22.98
C LEU A 402 -5.75 -7.18 23.78
N ASP A 403 -5.56 -7.53 25.05
CA ASP A 403 -4.44 -7.07 25.88
C ASP A 403 -3.10 -7.52 25.30
N THR A 404 -3.03 -8.77 24.82
CA THR A 404 -1.84 -9.27 24.11
C THR A 404 -1.58 -8.45 22.85
N VAL A 405 -2.60 -8.22 22.01
CA VAL A 405 -2.48 -7.39 20.80
C VAL A 405 -1.98 -6.00 21.15
N ASN A 406 -2.61 -5.33 22.13
CA ASN A 406 -2.28 -3.97 22.53
C ASN A 406 -0.88 -3.86 23.13
N SER A 407 -0.37 -4.89 23.82
CA SER A 407 1.00 -4.91 24.34
C SER A 407 2.08 -4.78 23.26
N HIS A 408 1.76 -5.10 21.99
CA HIS A 408 2.66 -4.88 20.85
C HIS A 408 2.75 -3.41 20.41
N TYR A 409 1.90 -2.51 20.91
CA TYR A 409 1.84 -1.12 20.45
C TYR A 409 1.89 -0.12 21.60
N ASP A 410 1.25 -0.44 22.72
CA ASP A 410 1.11 0.45 23.86
C ASP A 410 2.48 0.77 24.50
N GLY A 411 2.70 2.06 24.77
CA GLY A 411 3.93 2.56 25.39
C GLY A 411 5.16 2.61 24.48
N LYS A 412 5.03 2.25 23.19
CA LYS A 412 6.12 2.38 22.21
C LYS A 412 6.26 3.81 21.70
N ASP A 413 7.50 4.22 21.40
CA ASP A 413 7.77 5.50 20.76
C ASP A 413 7.41 5.43 19.27
N LEU A 414 6.24 5.97 18.94
CA LEU A 414 5.74 6.00 17.57
C LEU A 414 6.52 6.98 16.68
N LEU A 415 7.24 7.94 17.28
CA LEU A 415 8.06 8.90 16.55
C LEU A 415 9.45 8.35 16.23
N GLU A 416 9.91 7.33 16.95
CA GLU A 416 11.22 6.68 16.71
C GLU A 416 11.34 6.25 15.25
N ALA A 417 10.29 5.63 14.70
CA ALA A 417 10.25 5.16 13.32
C ALA A 417 10.46 6.29 12.29
N ILE A 418 10.01 7.51 12.58
CA ILE A 418 10.21 8.68 11.72
C ILE A 418 11.45 9.50 12.11
N GLY A 419 12.24 9.06 13.08
CA GLY A 419 13.45 9.75 13.57
C GLY A 419 13.17 10.88 14.54
N GLY A 420 12.08 10.78 15.31
CA GLY A 420 11.75 11.69 16.41
C GLY A 420 11.12 13.02 16.00
N MET A 421 10.81 13.21 14.72
CA MET A 421 10.25 14.47 14.21
C MET A 421 9.16 14.21 13.17
N ILE A 422 8.05 14.94 13.30
CA ILE A 422 6.95 14.97 12.34
C ILE A 422 6.87 16.38 11.74
N HIS A 423 6.92 16.50 10.42
CA HIS A 423 6.74 17.77 9.73
C HIS A 423 5.27 17.94 9.37
N GLN A 424 4.57 18.77 10.13
CA GLN A 424 3.13 18.99 9.96
C GLN A 424 2.84 20.48 9.78
N LYS A 425 2.11 20.83 8.72
CA LYS A 425 1.69 22.21 8.44
C LYS A 425 0.58 22.62 9.42
N TYR A 426 0.41 23.92 9.64
CA TYR A 426 -0.61 24.44 10.56
C TYR A 426 -2.04 23.91 10.29
N PRO A 427 -2.53 23.86 9.04
CA PRO A 427 -3.86 23.29 8.75
C PRO A 427 -3.99 21.83 9.17
N ASP A 428 -2.93 21.04 9.00
CA ASP A 428 -2.92 19.62 9.39
C ASP A 428 -2.91 19.48 10.92
N GLN A 429 -2.23 20.37 11.65
CA GLN A 429 -2.27 20.41 13.12
C GLN A 429 -3.68 20.71 13.64
N GLU A 430 -4.38 21.68 13.04
CA GLU A 430 -5.76 22.03 13.42
C GLU A 430 -6.74 20.90 13.07
N TYR A 431 -6.62 20.33 11.87
CA TYR A 431 -7.35 19.11 11.50
C TYR A 431 -7.14 18.00 12.55
N ARG A 432 -5.91 17.87 13.05
CA ARG A 432 -5.58 16.85 14.04
C ARG A 432 -6.21 17.09 15.40
N LYS A 433 -6.24 18.33 15.86
CA LYS A 433 -6.96 18.71 17.07
C LYS A 433 -8.45 18.38 16.96
N GLN A 434 -9.05 18.65 15.79
CA GLN A 434 -10.46 18.33 15.56
C GLN A 434 -10.70 16.82 15.58
N ARG A 435 -9.91 16.01 14.88
CA ARG A 435 -10.03 14.54 14.91
C ARG A 435 -9.88 13.98 16.31
N CYS A 436 -8.96 14.53 17.12
CA CYS A 436 -8.81 14.14 18.52
C CYS A 436 -10.09 14.38 19.33
N ILE A 437 -10.77 15.52 19.10
CA ILE A 437 -12.04 15.84 19.75
C ILE A 437 -13.16 14.92 19.23
N ASP A 438 -13.21 14.64 17.93
CA ASP A 438 -14.23 13.76 17.34
C ASP A 438 -14.15 12.34 17.93
N ILE A 439 -12.93 11.83 18.14
CA ILE A 439 -12.69 10.46 18.62
C ILE A 439 -12.82 10.36 20.14
N TYR A 440 -12.23 11.29 20.89
CA TYR A 440 -12.15 11.21 22.37
C TYR A 440 -13.09 12.15 23.12
N GLY A 441 -13.85 13.00 22.41
CA GLY A 441 -14.68 14.06 22.99
C GLY A 441 -13.89 15.22 23.59
N LYS A 442 -12.56 15.17 23.58
CA LYS A 442 -11.66 16.18 24.14
C LYS A 442 -10.25 16.07 23.55
N LEU A 443 -9.44 17.11 23.75
CA LEU A 443 -8.00 17.03 23.53
C LEU A 443 -7.37 16.19 24.65
N ILE A 444 -6.60 15.16 24.27
CA ILE A 444 -5.82 14.31 25.19
C ILE A 444 -4.33 14.57 25.12
#